data_AF-A0A2G6KMR1-F1
#
_entry.id   AF-A0A2G6KMR1-F1
#
_cell.length_a   1.000
_cell.length_b   1.000
_cell.length_c   1.000
_cell.angle_alpha   90.00
_cell.angle_beta   90.00
_cell.angle_gamma   90.00
#
_symmetry.space_group_name_H-M   'P 1'
#
loop_
_entity.id
_entity.type
_entity.pdbx_description
1 polymer ?
#
loop_
_entity_poly.entity_id
_entity_poly.type
_entity_poly.pdbx_seq_one_letter_code
_entity_poly.pdbx_strand_id
1 'polypeptide(L)'
;MAKQLIIYMPDPGEDRVEWAMADDVGKLENQPQAGTLADAAAATEGLRAVLVLRGGDVLLSEVRVPGASAARIQQAVPFALEDQLADDVDDLHFALGSRLGDDRWPVAVIAHDILRQVTDACAAAGLRPARIVPEPLALPAETIQDGKPLWHALLDADELVVRLDCLHGFATDADLAPLAFLGALKEVSERQYENGAGGNDNDSDGGAGGVAAGESDAASGETVATIALYHTYPEVSLDLPLALDIDWRPCSHRLELHAAGLARGANINILQGDFSPRQGIDKAWKVWRWSVGLAAVLAGVWFGSQWLDHQRLADREAWLDDEIQSAFEKALPGTRMRRPRRQIEAAIATGNGSGAGSFTASLSHIAESLAAQPQTKLRSLGYRDGRFDLDLETDAVPTLDALQRELQERGSLNMTVQSANRQDNVVRGRVRIQ
;
A
#
# COMPACT_ATOMS: atom_id res chain seq x y z
N MET A 1 26.12 -10.59 3.20
CA MET A 1 26.70 -9.77 4.28
C MET A 1 26.49 -8.33 3.88
N ALA A 2 25.83 -7.53 4.70
CA ALA A 2 25.53 -6.14 4.38
C ALA A 2 26.75 -5.30 4.71
N LYS A 3 27.49 -4.87 3.68
CA LYS A 3 28.66 -4.01 3.84
C LYS A 3 28.23 -2.55 3.95
N GLN A 4 28.93 -1.78 4.76
CA GLN A 4 28.70 -0.35 4.91
C GLN A 4 30.02 0.42 4.83
N LEU A 5 29.96 1.63 4.29
CA LEU A 5 31.06 2.57 4.28
C LEU A 5 30.90 3.48 5.49
N ILE A 6 31.89 3.50 6.37
CA ILE A 6 31.93 4.40 7.52
C ILE A 6 32.82 5.56 7.13
N ILE A 7 32.30 6.76 7.30
CA ILE A 7 32.97 8.01 6.96
C ILE A 7 33.05 8.82 8.25
N TYR A 8 34.25 9.26 8.61
CA TYR A 8 34.48 10.19 9.71
C TYR A 8 34.82 11.57 9.13
N MET A 9 34.15 12.59 9.67
CA MET A 9 34.38 13.99 9.31
C MET A 9 34.97 14.72 10.52
N PRO A 10 36.29 15.01 10.52
CA PRO A 10 36.96 15.70 11.62
C PRO A 10 36.53 17.15 11.78
N ASP A 11 36.28 17.85 10.66
CA ASP A 11 35.86 19.23 10.67
C ASP A 11 34.71 19.43 9.65
N PRO A 12 33.50 19.82 10.07
CA PRO A 12 32.40 20.14 9.16
C PRO A 12 32.71 21.33 8.23
N GLY A 13 33.69 22.15 8.60
CA GLY A 13 34.29 23.25 7.85
C GLY A 13 35.03 22.83 6.58
N GLU A 14 35.60 21.63 6.58
CA GLU A 14 36.50 21.14 5.55
C GLU A 14 35.88 19.99 4.74
N ASP A 15 36.36 19.80 3.51
CA ASP A 15 35.97 18.65 2.68
C ASP A 15 36.77 17.38 3.04
N ARG A 16 37.65 17.46 4.05
CA ARG A 16 38.53 16.36 4.41
C ARG A 16 37.77 15.33 5.24
N VAL A 17 37.81 14.08 4.79
CA VAL A 17 37.21 12.95 5.49
C VAL A 17 38.10 11.73 5.48
N GLU A 18 37.84 10.85 6.42
CA GLU A 18 38.43 9.51 6.49
C GLU A 18 37.34 8.48 6.30
N TRP A 19 37.61 7.40 5.57
CA TRP A 19 36.63 6.34 5.37
C TRP A 19 37.23 4.95 5.34
N ALA A 20 36.42 3.97 5.72
CA ALA A 20 36.72 2.56 5.62
C ALA A 20 35.43 1.75 5.40
N MET A 21 35.55 0.61 4.75
CA MET A 21 34.47 -0.35 4.59
C MET A 21 34.48 -1.31 5.76
N ALA A 22 33.31 -1.51 6.36
CA ALA A 22 33.11 -2.45 7.45
C ALA A 22 32.07 -3.52 7.09
N ASP A 23 32.27 -4.71 7.66
CA ASP A 23 31.28 -5.78 7.64
C ASP A 23 30.11 -5.53 8.63
N ASP A 24 29.18 -6.48 8.72
CA ASP A 24 28.03 -6.42 9.62
C ASP A 24 28.38 -6.69 11.09
N VAL A 25 29.60 -7.17 11.38
CA VAL A 25 30.10 -7.43 12.72
C VAL A 25 30.91 -6.23 13.26
N GLY A 26 31.22 -5.25 12.39
CA GLY A 26 31.95 -4.04 12.77
C GLY A 26 33.45 -4.16 12.61
N LYS A 27 33.93 -5.10 11.78
CA LYS A 27 35.35 -5.23 11.42
C LYS A 27 35.63 -4.52 10.10
N LEU A 28 36.75 -3.81 10.03
CA LEU A 28 37.23 -3.19 8.79
C LEU A 28 37.68 -4.26 7.77
N GLU A 29 37.21 -4.13 6.54
CA GLU A 29 37.60 -4.99 5.42
C GLU A 29 38.78 -4.43 4.62
N ASN A 30 39.01 -3.11 4.72
CA ASN A 30 40.12 -2.41 4.09
C ASN A 30 40.83 -1.50 5.08
N GLN A 31 42.03 -1.07 4.72
CA GLN A 31 42.71 -0.03 5.49
C GLN A 31 41.95 1.30 5.36
N PRO A 32 41.88 2.09 6.45
CA PRO A 32 41.41 3.46 6.42
C PRO A 32 42.06 4.27 5.31
N GLN A 33 41.24 5.07 4.63
CA GLN A 33 41.65 6.01 3.59
C GLN A 33 41.28 7.43 4.02
N ALA A 34 42.05 8.42 3.58
CA ALA A 34 41.79 9.82 3.83
C ALA A 34 41.81 10.59 2.50
N GLY A 35 40.96 11.60 2.37
CA GLY A 35 40.77 12.34 1.13
C GLY A 35 39.59 13.31 1.24
N THR A 36 38.92 13.57 0.12
CA THR A 36 37.76 14.47 0.05
C THR A 36 36.43 13.73 0.22
N LEU A 37 35.32 14.43 0.50
CA LEU A 37 33.99 13.80 0.47
C LEU A 37 33.67 13.21 -0.90
N ALA A 38 34.18 13.80 -1.98
CA ALA A 38 34.00 13.28 -3.34
C ALA A 38 34.70 11.91 -3.52
N ASP A 39 35.89 11.75 -2.94
CA ASP A 39 36.61 10.46 -2.96
C ASP A 39 35.84 9.40 -2.15
N ALA A 40 35.34 9.77 -0.97
CA ALA A 40 34.50 8.89 -0.15
C ALA A 40 33.17 8.54 -0.86
N ALA A 41 32.56 9.48 -1.58
CA ALA A 41 31.36 9.26 -2.37
C ALA A 41 31.60 8.26 -3.51
N ALA A 42 32.74 8.35 -4.19
CA ALA A 42 33.15 7.37 -5.20
C ALA A 42 33.35 5.97 -4.60
N ALA A 43 33.88 5.88 -3.37
CA ALA A 43 34.03 4.63 -2.64
C ALA A 43 32.69 4.05 -2.11
N THR A 44 31.59 4.83 -2.17
CA THR A 44 30.26 4.42 -1.66
C THR A 44 29.45 3.61 -2.69
N GLU A 45 29.94 3.40 -3.91
CA GLU A 45 29.14 2.80 -5.00
C GLU A 45 28.55 1.41 -4.62
N GLY A 46 27.23 1.36 -4.41
CA GLY A 46 26.51 0.15 -4.00
C GLY A 46 26.53 -0.18 -2.50
N LEU A 47 27.14 0.66 -1.67
CA LEU A 47 27.24 0.52 -0.22
C LEU A 47 26.32 1.50 0.52
N ARG A 48 25.98 1.17 1.78
CA ARG A 48 25.33 2.12 2.69
C ARG A 48 26.39 2.97 3.35
N ALA A 49 26.35 4.29 3.17
CA ALA A 49 27.21 5.22 3.89
C ALA A 49 26.65 5.55 5.28
N VAL A 50 27.50 5.53 6.29
CA VAL A 50 27.24 6.05 7.64
C VAL A 50 28.29 7.13 7.91
N LEU A 51 27.84 8.33 8.21
CA LEU A 51 28.72 9.44 8.56
C LEU A 51 28.79 9.57 10.08
N VAL A 52 30.00 9.71 10.61
CA VAL A 52 30.29 9.97 12.02
C VAL A 52 30.75 11.42 12.12
N LEU A 53 30.04 12.22 12.92
CA LEU A 53 30.42 13.60 13.23
C LEU A 53 31.26 13.64 14.48
N ARG A 54 32.25 14.53 14.48
CA ARG A 54 33.11 14.81 15.62
C ARG A 54 32.28 15.05 16.88
N GLY A 55 32.74 14.47 18.00
CA GLY A 55 32.00 14.54 19.26
C GLY A 55 31.81 15.96 19.80
N GLY A 56 32.73 16.88 19.51
CA GLY A 56 32.65 18.27 19.96
C GLY A 56 31.51 19.09 19.33
N ASP A 57 30.99 18.66 18.17
CA ASP A 57 29.93 19.37 17.45
C ASP A 57 28.52 18.94 17.89
N VAL A 58 28.41 17.89 18.72
CA VAL A 58 27.12 17.29 19.10
C VAL A 58 27.02 17.12 20.61
N LEU A 59 26.05 17.78 21.21
CA LEU A 59 25.68 17.57 22.61
C LEU A 59 24.75 16.35 22.71
N LEU A 60 25.07 15.44 23.63
CA LEU A 60 24.21 14.31 23.99
C LEU A 60 23.53 14.59 25.33
N SER A 61 22.20 14.52 25.36
CA SER A 61 21.39 14.78 26.55
C SER A 61 20.21 13.82 26.64
N GLU A 62 19.45 13.86 27.74
CA GLU A 62 18.21 13.12 27.92
C GLU A 62 17.07 13.98 28.45
N VAL A 63 15.84 13.66 28.05
CA VAL A 63 14.62 14.31 28.54
C VAL A 63 13.64 13.25 29.04
N ARG A 64 13.04 13.49 30.21
CA ARG A 64 12.00 12.63 30.78
C ARG A 64 10.63 13.29 30.61
N VAL A 65 9.75 12.66 29.82
CA VAL A 65 8.38 13.14 29.64
C VAL A 65 7.40 11.96 29.70
N PRO A 66 6.65 11.83 30.82
CA PRO A 66 5.74 10.72 31.02
C PRO A 66 4.63 10.63 29.96
N GLY A 67 4.38 9.42 29.44
CA GLY A 67 3.22 9.13 28.58
C GLY A 67 3.14 9.89 27.24
N ALA A 68 4.23 10.53 26.81
CA ALA A 68 4.27 11.26 25.53
C ALA A 68 4.63 10.34 24.35
N SER A 69 3.94 10.55 23.22
CA SER A 69 4.33 9.95 21.95
C SER A 69 5.57 10.65 21.40
N ALA A 70 6.37 9.94 20.58
CA ALA A 70 7.59 10.49 19.96
C ALA A 70 7.35 11.87 19.28
N ALA A 71 6.21 12.06 18.62
CA ALA A 71 5.85 13.33 17.99
C ALA A 71 5.64 14.49 18.99
N ARG A 72 5.07 14.23 20.17
CA ARG A 72 4.93 15.25 21.22
C ARG A 72 6.26 15.56 21.88
N ILE A 73 7.09 14.55 22.10
CA ILE A 73 8.45 14.72 22.61
C ILE A 73 9.24 15.65 21.69
N GLN A 74 9.19 15.42 20.38
CA GLN A 74 9.93 16.23 19.42
C GLN A 74 9.57 17.73 19.47
N GLN A 75 8.34 18.07 19.86
CA GLN A 75 7.91 19.46 20.07
C GLN A 75 8.26 20.01 21.45
N ALA A 76 8.38 19.16 22.46
CA ALA A 76 8.62 19.56 23.85
C ALA A 76 10.11 19.63 24.21
N VAL A 77 10.96 18.85 23.55
CA VAL A 77 12.40 18.76 23.82
C VAL A 77 13.14 20.11 23.73
N PRO A 78 12.90 20.97 22.72
CA PRO A 78 13.56 22.28 22.67
C PRO A 78 13.33 23.08 23.96
N PHE A 79 12.08 23.20 24.40
CA PHE A 79 11.72 23.91 25.64
C PHE A 79 12.24 23.23 26.90
N ALA A 80 12.28 21.89 26.92
CA ALA A 80 12.76 21.14 28.09
C ALA A 80 14.27 21.28 28.31
N LEU A 81 15.03 21.57 27.25
CA LEU A 81 16.48 21.72 27.29
C LEU A 81 16.93 23.19 27.24
N GLU A 82 16.02 24.16 27.10
CA GLU A 82 16.34 25.59 26.94
C GLU A 82 17.30 26.12 28.01
N ASP A 83 17.05 25.78 29.29
CA ASP A 83 17.90 26.21 30.42
C ASP A 83 19.29 25.54 30.46
N GLN A 84 19.48 24.44 29.71
CA GLN A 84 20.73 23.67 29.68
C GLN A 84 21.59 24.00 28.46
N LEU A 85 21.07 24.80 27.53
CA LEU A 85 21.71 25.12 26.26
C LEU A 85 22.30 26.53 26.29
N ALA A 86 23.46 26.69 25.64
CA ALA A 86 24.11 27.99 25.51
C ALA A 86 23.56 28.82 24.35
N ASP A 87 23.06 28.15 23.31
CA ASP A 87 22.51 28.75 22.10
C ASP A 87 20.97 28.76 22.13
N ASP A 88 20.35 29.58 21.27
CA ASP A 88 18.90 29.61 21.10
C ASP A 88 18.39 28.28 20.54
N VAL A 89 17.30 27.77 21.12
CA VAL A 89 16.68 26.50 20.70
C VAL A 89 16.18 26.54 19.25
N ASP A 90 15.89 27.72 18.70
CA ASP A 90 15.49 27.89 17.30
C ASP A 90 16.65 27.67 16.31
N ASP A 91 17.90 27.86 16.76
CA ASP A 91 19.13 27.67 15.97
C ASP A 91 19.70 26.25 16.10
N LEU A 92 19.04 25.38 16.87
CA LEU A 92 19.48 24.03 17.17
C LEU A 92 18.55 22.97 16.56
N HIS A 93 19.16 21.87 16.09
CA HIS A 93 18.47 20.67 15.65
C HIS A 93 18.48 19.61 16.75
N PHE A 94 17.30 19.04 17.02
CA PHE A 94 17.11 18.01 18.04
C PHE A 94 16.76 16.66 17.38
N ALA A 95 17.63 15.68 17.56
CA ALA A 95 17.44 14.31 17.06
C ALA A 95 17.14 13.35 18.21
N LEU A 96 15.98 12.69 18.16
CA LEU A 96 15.54 11.77 19.19
C LEU A 96 16.07 10.36 18.93
N GLY A 97 16.60 9.70 19.96
CA GLY A 97 16.85 8.27 19.91
C GLY A 97 15.64 7.44 20.33
N SER A 98 15.87 6.14 20.49
CA SER A 98 14.83 5.21 20.95
C SER A 98 14.47 5.47 22.41
N ARG A 99 13.17 5.43 22.75
CA ARG A 99 12.70 5.57 24.13
C ARG A 99 13.33 4.50 25.02
N LEU A 100 13.90 4.93 26.13
CA LEU A 100 14.48 4.09 27.16
C LEU A 100 13.41 3.69 28.19
N GLY A 101 13.81 2.88 29.18
CA GLY A 101 12.98 2.65 30.36
C GLY A 101 12.67 3.97 31.09
N ASP A 102 11.54 4.00 31.80
CA ASP A 102 11.15 5.12 32.67
C ASP A 102 10.82 6.44 31.93
N ASP A 103 10.28 6.34 30.71
CA ASP A 103 9.86 7.47 29.86
C ASP A 103 10.98 8.50 29.59
N ARG A 104 12.23 8.01 29.55
CA ARG A 104 13.41 8.78 29.15
C ARG A 104 13.66 8.69 27.65
N TRP A 105 14.03 9.83 27.07
CA TRP A 105 14.31 9.98 25.66
C TRP A 105 15.71 10.56 25.49
N PRO A 106 16.62 9.82 24.84
CA PRO A 106 17.92 10.35 24.51
C PRO A 106 17.79 11.32 23.34
N VAL A 107 18.55 12.41 23.39
CA VAL A 107 18.50 13.52 22.44
C VAL A 107 19.93 13.89 22.05
N ALA A 108 20.19 13.97 20.75
CA ALA A 108 21.38 14.63 20.22
C ALA A 108 21.01 16.04 19.75
N VAL A 109 21.79 17.03 20.15
CA VAL A 109 21.61 18.45 19.83
C VAL A 109 22.81 18.92 19.03
N ILE A 110 22.56 19.55 17.87
CA ILE A 110 23.58 20.08 16.96
C ILE A 110 23.10 21.40 16.37
N ALA A 111 23.99 22.36 16.16
CA ALA A 111 23.62 23.61 15.51
C ALA A 111 23.11 23.39 14.08
N HIS A 112 22.05 24.13 13.70
CA HIS A 112 21.44 24.04 12.38
C HIS A 112 22.44 24.34 11.26
N ASP A 113 23.30 25.34 11.45
CA ASP A 113 24.28 25.75 10.45
C ASP A 113 25.35 24.68 10.23
N ILE A 114 25.83 24.02 11.29
CA ILE A 114 26.78 22.90 11.20
C ILE A 114 26.13 21.73 10.45
N LEU A 115 24.91 21.30 10.84
CA LEU A 115 24.25 20.19 10.19
C LEU A 115 23.90 20.49 8.71
N ARG A 116 23.51 21.73 8.41
CA ARG A 116 23.29 22.19 7.03
C ARG A 116 24.58 22.15 6.23
N GLN A 117 25.67 22.67 6.77
CA GLN A 117 26.98 22.63 6.13
C GLN A 117 27.41 21.20 5.79
N VAL A 118 27.32 20.28 6.76
CA VAL A 118 27.62 18.85 6.55
C VAL A 118 26.75 18.24 5.45
N THR A 119 25.44 18.47 5.52
CA THR A 119 24.49 17.84 4.58
C THR A 119 24.59 18.42 3.17
N ASP A 120 24.89 19.71 3.03
CA ASP A 120 25.14 20.38 1.75
C ASP A 120 26.48 19.94 1.15
N ALA A 121 27.54 19.82 1.95
CA ALA A 121 28.83 19.28 1.51
C ALA A 121 28.70 17.84 1.00
N CYS A 122 28.00 16.98 1.75
CA CYS A 122 27.66 15.63 1.30
C CYS A 122 26.88 15.67 -0.02
N ALA A 123 25.88 16.54 -0.13
CA ALA A 123 25.06 16.67 -1.34
C ALA A 123 25.87 17.10 -2.57
N ALA A 124 26.79 18.05 -2.40
CA ALA A 124 27.68 18.56 -3.45
C ALA A 124 28.65 17.48 -3.94
N ALA A 125 29.17 16.65 -3.02
CA ALA A 125 30.02 15.51 -3.34
C ALA A 125 29.26 14.31 -3.95
N GLY A 126 27.92 14.35 -3.98
CA GLY A 126 27.08 13.23 -4.41
C GLY A 126 26.92 12.12 -3.37
N LEU A 127 27.37 12.36 -2.14
CA LEU A 127 27.22 11.47 -0.99
C LEU A 127 25.81 11.59 -0.37
N ARG A 128 25.21 10.45 -0.06
CA ARG A 128 23.90 10.37 0.61
C ARG A 128 24.04 9.42 1.81
N PRO A 129 24.50 9.91 2.97
CA PRO A 129 24.60 9.07 4.16
C PRO A 129 23.22 8.55 4.55
N ALA A 130 23.12 7.26 4.85
CA ALA A 130 21.90 6.65 5.35
C ALA A 130 21.63 7.06 6.80
N ARG A 131 22.70 7.36 7.55
CA ARG A 131 22.67 7.81 8.94
C ARG A 131 23.83 8.77 9.20
N ILE A 132 23.60 9.76 10.05
CA ILE A 132 24.64 10.58 10.68
C ILE A 132 24.62 10.27 12.18
N VAL A 133 25.77 9.94 12.75
CA VAL A 133 25.91 9.47 14.15
C VAL A 133 26.95 10.31 14.88
N PRO A 134 26.71 10.70 16.15
CA PRO A 134 27.72 11.35 16.98
C PRO A 134 28.88 10.41 17.32
N GLU A 135 30.13 10.88 17.25
CA GLU A 135 31.34 10.09 17.50
C GLU A 135 31.32 9.31 18.83
N PRO A 136 30.89 9.88 19.99
CA PRO A 136 30.82 9.11 21.23
C PRO A 136 29.93 7.85 21.12
N LEU A 137 28.85 7.93 20.33
CA LEU A 137 27.93 6.80 20.12
C LEU A 137 28.45 5.79 19.08
N ALA A 138 29.51 6.13 18.34
CA ALA A 138 30.20 5.24 17.43
C ALA A 138 31.26 4.37 18.13
N LEU A 139 31.71 4.74 19.34
CA LEU A 139 32.59 3.89 20.16
C LEU A 139 31.90 2.57 20.57
N PRO A 140 32.64 1.53 21.00
CA PRO A 140 32.07 0.24 21.39
C PRO A 140 30.88 0.37 22.36
N ALA A 141 29.90 -0.54 22.22
CA ALA A 141 28.59 -0.40 22.86
C ALA A 141 28.46 -1.15 24.20
N GLU A 142 29.48 -1.91 24.57
CA GLU A 142 29.57 -2.52 25.89
C GLU A 142 29.64 -1.44 26.97
N THR A 143 28.84 -1.61 28.03
CA THR A 143 28.74 -0.62 29.11
C THR A 143 28.95 -1.25 30.49
N ILE A 144 29.21 -2.56 30.54
CA ILE A 144 29.40 -3.32 31.77
C ILE A 144 30.56 -4.29 31.58
N GLN A 145 31.52 -4.27 32.50
CA GLN A 145 32.60 -5.24 32.62
C GLN A 145 32.70 -5.70 34.08
N ASP A 146 32.69 -7.01 34.30
CA ASP A 146 32.79 -7.61 35.65
C ASP A 146 31.78 -7.06 36.67
N GLY A 147 30.57 -6.71 36.21
CA GLY A 147 29.50 -6.15 37.03
C GLY A 147 29.64 -4.67 37.37
N LYS A 148 30.66 -3.99 36.83
CA LYS A 148 30.91 -2.55 36.99
C LYS A 148 30.61 -1.78 35.70
N PRO A 149 30.33 -0.46 35.77
CA PRO A 149 30.22 0.37 34.57
C PRO A 149 31.54 0.36 33.79
N LEU A 150 31.44 0.12 32.48
CA LEU A 150 32.55 0.22 31.52
C LEU A 150 32.34 1.46 30.66
N TRP A 151 33.31 2.37 30.68
CA TRP A 151 33.37 3.50 29.76
C TRP A 151 34.39 3.23 28.67
N HIS A 152 34.09 3.68 27.45
CA HIS A 152 35.01 3.59 26.33
C HIS A 152 35.54 4.99 26.04
N ALA A 153 36.86 5.15 26.06
CA ALA A 153 37.52 6.41 25.74
C ALA A 153 38.45 6.22 24.56
N LEU A 154 38.38 7.08 23.55
CA LEU A 154 39.33 7.15 22.44
C LEU A 154 40.15 8.41 22.60
N LEU A 155 41.46 8.25 22.75
CA LEU A 155 42.43 9.33 22.71
C LEU A 155 43.14 9.28 21.36
N ASP A 156 42.94 10.32 20.55
CA ASP A 156 43.58 10.45 19.25
C ASP A 156 44.15 11.85 19.08
N ALA A 157 45.49 11.93 18.99
CA ALA A 157 46.26 13.15 19.16
C ALA A 157 45.87 13.88 20.46
N ASP A 158 45.34 15.10 20.36
CA ASP A 158 44.97 15.95 21.50
C ASP A 158 43.46 15.88 21.82
N GLU A 159 42.70 15.03 21.14
CA GLU A 159 41.25 14.88 21.35
C GLU A 159 40.93 13.59 22.09
N LEU A 160 40.11 13.74 23.13
CA LEU A 160 39.54 12.64 23.90
C LEU A 160 38.02 12.56 23.64
N VAL A 161 37.57 11.42 23.13
CA VAL A 161 36.15 11.10 22.99
C VAL A 161 35.78 10.01 23.97
N VAL A 162 34.75 10.21 24.78
CA VAL A 162 34.33 9.27 25.82
C VAL A 162 32.87 8.89 25.62
N ARG A 163 32.60 7.59 25.65
CA ARG A 163 31.26 7.00 25.78
C ARG A 163 31.09 6.48 27.19
N LEU A 164 30.10 7.02 27.90
CA LEU A 164 29.78 6.65 29.28
C LEU A 164 28.77 5.50 29.32
N ASP A 165 27.76 5.54 28.45
CA ASP A 165 26.74 4.51 28.38
C ASP A 165 26.08 4.39 26.98
N CYS A 166 24.86 3.87 26.93
CA CYS A 166 24.10 3.69 25.70
C CYS A 166 23.67 4.99 25.00
N LEU A 167 23.72 6.14 25.70
CA LEU A 167 23.23 7.43 25.23
C LEU A 167 24.12 8.63 25.61
N HIS A 168 24.93 8.52 26.66
CA HIS A 168 25.80 9.58 27.15
C HIS A 168 27.23 9.41 26.66
N GLY A 169 27.84 10.55 26.35
CA GLY A 169 29.23 10.67 26.00
C GLY A 169 29.58 12.12 25.76
N PHE A 170 30.88 12.41 25.71
CA PHE A 170 31.40 13.75 25.48
C PHE A 170 32.70 13.67 24.69
N ALA A 171 33.09 14.79 24.10
CA ALA A 171 34.44 14.98 23.57
C ALA A 171 35.07 16.21 24.24
N THR A 172 36.37 16.15 24.45
CA THR A 172 37.13 17.22 25.07
C THR A 172 38.59 17.14 24.65
N ASP A 173 39.37 18.20 24.89
CA ASP A 173 40.80 18.16 24.69
C ASP A 173 41.47 17.30 25.78
N ALA A 174 42.55 16.61 25.43
CA ALA A 174 43.30 15.73 26.32
C ALA A 174 43.73 16.43 27.63
N ASP A 175 44.06 17.72 27.55
CA ASP A 175 44.45 18.55 28.69
C ASP A 175 43.30 18.77 29.71
N LEU A 176 42.05 18.73 29.24
CA LEU A 176 40.85 18.91 30.05
C LEU A 176 40.23 17.58 30.49
N ALA A 177 40.75 16.46 30.01
CA ALA A 177 40.26 15.12 30.35
C ALA A 177 40.09 14.89 31.86
N PRO A 178 41.04 15.25 32.75
CA PRO A 178 40.88 15.00 34.18
C PRO A 178 39.65 15.68 34.77
N LEU A 179 39.37 16.92 34.34
CA LEU A 179 38.20 17.68 34.78
C LEU A 179 36.90 17.08 34.22
N ALA A 180 36.89 16.67 32.95
CA ALA A 180 35.75 16.05 32.32
C ALA A 180 35.37 14.72 33.00
N PHE A 181 36.37 13.89 33.34
CA PHE A 181 36.14 12.65 34.08
C PHE A 181 35.64 12.88 35.50
N LEU A 182 36.12 13.92 36.20
CA LEU A 182 35.57 14.29 37.51
C LEU A 182 34.10 14.70 37.42
N GLY A 183 33.71 15.44 36.39
CA GLY A 183 32.32 15.78 36.10
C GLY A 183 31.46 14.54 35.87
N ALA A 184 31.93 13.64 34.99
CA ALA A 184 31.23 12.39 34.69
C ALA A 184 31.08 11.48 35.91
N LEU A 185 32.10 11.36 36.76
CA LEU A 185 32.04 10.60 38.01
C LEU A 185 31.00 11.16 38.98
N LYS A 186 30.95 12.49 39.11
CA LYS A 186 29.94 13.15 39.95
C LYS A 186 28.53 12.85 39.45
N GLU A 187 28.30 12.99 38.15
CA GLU A 187 26.98 12.73 37.54
C GLU A 187 26.53 11.27 37.72
N VAL A 188 27.45 10.30 37.53
CA VAL A 188 27.15 8.88 37.77
C VAL A 188 26.83 8.61 39.23
N SER A 189 27.55 9.25 40.17
CA SER A 189 27.25 9.09 41.60
C SER A 189 25.86 9.62 41.96
N GLU A 190 25.47 10.80 41.46
CA GLU A 190 24.16 11.42 41.71
C GLU A 190 23.01 10.54 41.19
N ARG A 191 23.16 10.00 39.97
CA ARG A 191 22.18 9.07 39.38
C ARG A 191 22.02 7.77 40.16
N GLN A 192 23.08 7.28 40.79
CA GLN A 192 23.04 6.06 41.59
C GLN A 192 22.26 6.28 42.90
N TYR A 193 22.33 7.48 43.49
CA TYR A 193 21.51 7.86 44.63
C TYR A 193 20.02 8.01 44.28
N GLU A 194 19.69 8.64 43.14
CA GLU A 194 18.30 8.82 42.71
C GLU A 194 17.60 7.49 42.42
N ASN A 195 18.29 6.54 41.79
CA ASN A 195 17.76 5.20 41.54
C ASN A 195 17.61 4.35 42.82
N GLY A 196 18.41 4.63 43.87
CA GLY A 196 18.33 3.96 45.17
C GLY A 196 17.20 4.49 46.07
N ALA A 197 16.78 5.74 45.89
CA ALA A 197 15.72 6.37 46.69
C ALA A 197 14.29 5.99 46.26
N GLY A 198 14.12 5.34 45.10
CA GLY A 198 12.81 4.98 44.53
C GLY A 198 12.21 3.65 45.04
N GLY A 199 12.77 3.02 46.07
CA GLY A 199 12.36 1.68 46.47
C GLY A 199 12.47 1.40 47.97
N ASN A 200 11.68 2.07 48.81
CA ASN A 200 10.99 1.43 49.95
C ASN A 200 10.00 2.40 50.63
N ASP A 201 8.80 2.60 50.07
CA ASP A 201 7.66 3.13 50.83
C ASP A 201 6.81 1.95 51.31
N ASN A 202 7.08 1.48 52.53
CA ASN A 202 6.07 0.86 53.38
C ASN A 202 6.41 1.04 54.86
N ASP A 203 5.69 1.98 55.47
CA ASP A 203 5.29 2.11 56.87
C ASP A 203 6.08 1.36 57.96
N SER A 204 6.70 2.10 58.88
CA SER A 204 6.17 2.25 60.26
C SER A 204 7.04 3.15 61.15
N ASP A 205 6.38 4.22 61.63
CA ASP A 205 6.34 4.72 63.00
C ASP A 205 7.63 5.12 63.77
N GLY A 206 7.66 6.40 64.14
CA GLY A 206 8.12 6.87 65.46
C GLY A 206 9.62 7.07 65.70
N GLY A 207 10.08 8.32 65.71
CA GLY A 207 11.31 8.67 66.41
C GLY A 207 11.95 10.00 66.00
N ALA A 208 11.70 11.04 66.78
CA ALA A 208 12.45 12.29 66.71
C ALA A 208 13.93 12.06 67.07
N GLY A 209 14.86 12.55 66.25
CA GLY A 209 16.29 12.51 66.56
C GLY A 209 17.18 13.15 65.50
N GLY A 210 17.63 14.38 65.78
CA GLY A 210 19.01 14.82 65.56
C GLY A 210 19.55 14.92 64.12
N VAL A 211 19.61 16.15 63.62
CA VAL A 211 20.51 16.57 62.55
C VAL A 211 21.95 16.23 62.94
N ALA A 212 22.58 15.31 62.20
CA ALA A 212 24.03 15.17 62.13
C ALA A 212 24.39 14.99 60.66
N ALA A 213 24.98 16.04 60.09
CA ALA A 213 25.72 15.95 58.84
C ALA A 213 26.90 14.99 59.06
N GLY A 214 26.76 13.76 58.59
CA GLY A 214 27.85 12.81 58.52
C GLY A 214 28.64 13.08 57.24
N GLU A 215 29.80 13.71 57.38
CA GLU A 215 30.90 13.50 56.44
C GLU A 215 31.21 11.99 56.44
N SER A 216 30.73 11.29 55.41
CA SER A 216 31.11 9.90 55.20
C SER A 216 32.50 9.85 54.59
N ASP A 217 33.43 9.36 55.40
CA ASP A 217 34.75 8.81 55.06
C ASP A 217 34.88 8.37 53.58
N ALA A 218 35.51 9.23 52.77
CA ALA A 218 35.96 8.92 51.42
C ALA A 218 37.34 8.22 51.45
N ALA A 219 37.47 7.19 52.29
CA ALA A 219 38.74 6.49 52.57
C ALA A 219 38.66 4.97 52.35
N SER A 220 37.80 4.50 51.46
CA SER A 220 37.93 3.20 50.80
C SER A 220 38.02 3.44 49.30
N GLY A 221 39.19 3.17 48.70
CA GLY A 221 39.46 3.30 47.26
C GLY A 221 38.68 2.28 46.44
N GLU A 222 37.36 2.38 46.44
CA GLU A 222 36.47 1.56 45.64
C GLU A 222 36.38 2.19 44.25
N THR A 223 36.94 1.51 43.26
CA THR A 223 36.87 1.92 41.86
C THR A 223 35.41 2.01 41.41
N VAL A 224 34.99 3.20 40.99
CA VAL A 224 33.60 3.51 40.63
C VAL A 224 33.27 3.03 39.22
N ALA A 225 34.23 3.09 38.29
CA ALA A 225 34.06 2.65 36.90
C ALA A 225 35.39 2.14 36.32
N THR A 226 35.28 1.25 35.34
CA THR A 226 36.40 0.81 34.51
C THR A 226 36.38 1.58 33.19
N ILE A 227 37.55 2.03 32.73
CA ILE A 227 37.69 2.72 31.44
C ILE A 227 38.54 1.86 30.52
N ALA A 228 37.99 1.48 29.37
CA ALA A 228 38.77 0.99 28.24
C ALA A 228 39.26 2.19 27.43
N LEU A 229 40.53 2.56 27.61
CA LEU A 229 41.15 3.70 26.94
C LEU A 229 41.91 3.22 25.71
N TYR A 230 41.37 3.56 24.55
CA TYR A 230 41.96 3.31 23.26
C TYR A 230 42.86 4.46 22.84
N HIS A 231 44.07 4.16 22.39
CA HIS A 231 45.00 5.19 21.92
C HIS A 231 45.57 4.81 20.55
N THR A 232 45.69 5.78 19.67
CA THR A 232 46.33 5.66 18.34
C THR A 232 47.84 5.90 18.42
N TYR A 233 48.29 6.68 19.42
CA TYR A 233 49.70 7.00 19.65
C TYR A 233 50.19 6.48 21.01
N PRO A 234 51.37 5.85 21.08
CA PRO A 234 51.86 5.18 22.29
C PRO A 234 52.43 6.12 23.38
N GLU A 235 52.57 7.42 23.13
CA GLU A 235 53.31 8.35 24.01
C GLU A 235 52.45 9.28 24.86
N VAL A 236 51.12 9.19 24.81
CA VAL A 236 50.26 10.14 25.55
C VAL A 236 49.97 9.61 26.97
N SER A 237 50.50 10.29 27.98
CA SER A 237 50.15 10.06 29.38
C SER A 237 49.07 11.04 29.83
N LEU A 238 47.93 10.52 30.28
CA LEU A 238 46.87 11.32 30.90
C LEU A 238 46.96 11.20 32.43
N ASP A 239 46.90 12.32 33.15
CA ASP A 239 46.86 12.35 34.61
C ASP A 239 45.41 12.24 35.11
N LEU A 240 44.92 11.01 35.20
CA LEU A 240 43.51 10.71 35.47
C LEU A 240 43.24 10.48 36.97
N PRO A 241 42.02 10.77 37.45
CA PRO A 241 41.69 10.59 38.86
C PRO A 241 41.77 9.12 39.30
N LEU A 242 42.30 8.89 40.51
CA LEU A 242 42.56 7.57 41.13
C LEU A 242 41.33 6.65 41.29
N ALA A 243 40.12 7.17 41.10
CA ALA A 243 38.87 6.41 41.23
C ALA A 243 38.53 5.54 40.00
N LEU A 244 39.34 5.62 38.94
CA LEU A 244 39.13 4.95 37.67
C LEU A 244 40.16 3.83 37.47
N ASP A 245 39.68 2.64 37.11
CA ASP A 245 40.55 1.54 36.67
C ASP A 245 40.69 1.60 35.15
N ILE A 246 41.91 1.83 34.67
CA ILE A 246 42.17 2.15 33.25
C ILE A 246 42.82 0.95 32.57
N ASP A 247 42.10 0.37 31.62
CA ASP A 247 42.61 -0.64 30.70
C ASP A 247 43.06 0.02 29.40
N TRP A 248 44.39 0.15 29.25
CA TRP A 248 45.01 0.75 28.06
C TRP A 248 45.02 -0.24 26.91
N ARG A 249 44.35 0.12 25.80
CA ARG A 249 44.21 -0.71 24.62
C ARG A 249 44.80 0.01 23.40
N PRO A 250 45.81 -0.56 22.72
CA PRO A 250 46.26 0.02 21.47
C PRO A 250 45.17 -0.13 20.41
N CYS A 251 44.98 0.91 19.60
CA CYS A 251 44.07 0.87 18.45
C CYS A 251 44.82 1.32 17.20
N SER A 252 44.62 0.62 16.08
CA SER A 252 45.32 0.96 14.84
C SER A 252 44.79 2.26 14.24
N HIS A 253 43.48 2.52 14.39
CA HIS A 253 42.80 3.68 13.79
C HIS A 253 41.41 3.92 14.41
N ARG A 254 40.98 5.18 14.55
CA ARG A 254 39.65 5.55 15.10
C ARG A 254 38.47 4.83 14.44
N LEU A 255 38.48 4.76 13.11
CA LEU A 255 37.47 4.07 12.30
C LEU A 255 37.25 2.59 12.68
N GLU A 256 38.27 1.94 13.25
CA GLU A 256 38.18 0.55 13.71
C GLU A 256 37.23 0.44 14.91
N LEU A 257 37.25 1.43 15.82
CA LEU A 257 36.31 1.53 16.93
C LEU A 257 34.92 1.98 16.47
N HIS A 258 34.87 2.96 15.56
CA HIS A 258 33.60 3.43 14.99
C HIS A 258 32.83 2.29 14.33
N ALA A 259 33.53 1.41 13.61
CA ALA A 259 32.94 0.22 13.01
C ALA A 259 32.36 -0.74 14.05
N ALA A 260 33.12 -1.02 15.11
CA ALA A 260 32.70 -1.92 16.18
C ALA A 260 31.43 -1.41 16.89
N GLY A 261 31.35 -0.11 17.22
CA GLY A 261 30.18 0.46 17.88
C GLY A 261 28.96 0.57 16.96
N LEU A 262 29.15 0.99 15.71
CA LEU A 262 28.06 1.12 14.73
C LEU A 262 27.39 -0.22 14.37
N ALA A 263 28.13 -1.33 14.42
CA ALA A 263 27.58 -2.67 14.18
C ALA A 263 26.61 -3.13 15.27
N ARG A 264 26.83 -2.70 16.53
CA ARG A 264 25.99 -3.08 17.67
C ARG A 264 24.87 -2.09 18.00
N GLY A 265 24.83 -0.97 17.27
CA GLY A 265 23.72 -0.02 17.26
C GLY A 265 24.07 1.30 17.93
N ALA A 266 24.23 2.35 17.11
CA ALA A 266 24.12 3.72 17.57
C ALA A 266 22.63 4.09 17.68
N ASN A 267 22.21 4.51 18.87
CA ASN A 267 20.80 4.71 19.21
C ASN A 267 20.19 6.00 18.66
N ILE A 268 21.02 6.91 18.12
CA ILE A 268 20.58 8.22 17.62
C ILE A 268 21.09 8.41 16.20
N ASN A 269 20.17 8.68 15.28
CA ASN A 269 20.47 9.16 13.94
C ASN A 269 20.11 10.65 13.88
N ILE A 270 21.05 11.51 13.53
CA ILE A 270 20.86 12.96 13.48
C ILE A 270 19.96 13.37 12.30
N LEU A 271 19.90 12.57 11.22
CA LEU A 271 19.06 12.83 10.05
C LEU A 271 17.55 12.61 10.34
N GLN A 272 16.94 13.59 11.00
CA GLN A 272 15.53 13.62 11.40
C GLN A 272 14.91 14.98 11.06
N GLY A 273 13.59 15.09 11.18
CA GLY A 273 12.86 16.34 10.91
C GLY A 273 13.17 16.89 9.52
N ASP A 274 13.58 18.16 9.46
CA ASP A 274 13.90 18.86 8.22
C ASP A 274 15.12 18.31 7.47
N PHE A 275 16.00 17.60 8.18
CA PHE A 275 17.19 16.93 7.63
C PHE A 275 16.97 15.44 7.36
N SER A 276 15.73 14.94 7.47
CA SER A 276 15.43 13.55 7.13
C SER A 276 15.77 13.28 5.66
N PRO A 277 16.38 12.13 5.32
CA PRO A 277 16.69 11.82 3.94
C PRO A 277 15.37 11.78 3.17
N ARG A 278 15.17 12.76 2.25
CA ARG A 278 14.03 12.75 1.33
C ARG A 278 14.15 11.49 0.48
N GLN A 279 13.53 10.40 0.93
CA GLN A 279 13.44 9.16 0.17
C GLN A 279 12.86 9.52 -1.20
N GLY A 280 13.50 9.03 -2.27
CA GLY A 280 13.41 9.53 -3.63
C GLY A 280 12.06 9.37 -4.35
N ILE A 281 10.94 9.67 -3.69
CA ILE A 281 9.61 9.81 -4.28
C ILE A 281 9.68 10.83 -5.43
N ASP A 282 10.42 11.93 -5.25
CA ASP A 282 10.62 12.93 -6.32
C ASP A 282 11.36 12.37 -7.55
N LYS A 283 12.28 11.41 -7.35
CA LYS A 283 13.04 10.79 -8.44
C LYS A 283 12.21 9.70 -9.12
N ALA A 284 11.47 8.89 -8.36
CA ALA A 284 10.54 7.89 -8.88
C ALA A 284 9.39 8.55 -9.68
N TRP A 285 8.87 9.68 -9.19
CA TRP A 285 7.81 10.41 -9.88
C TRP A 285 8.30 11.04 -11.17
N LYS A 286 9.53 11.61 -11.21
CA LYS A 286 10.16 12.11 -12.45
C LYS A 286 10.29 11.04 -13.54
N VAL A 287 10.62 9.80 -13.18
CA VAL A 287 10.75 8.67 -14.14
C VAL A 287 9.38 8.22 -14.65
N TRP A 288 8.35 8.21 -13.80
CA TRP A 288 7.03 7.72 -14.17
C TRP A 288 6.16 8.69 -14.98
N ARG A 289 6.58 9.96 -15.16
CA ARG A 289 5.78 10.95 -15.90
C ARG A 289 5.42 10.51 -17.31
N TRP A 290 6.33 9.84 -18.01
CA TRP A 290 6.08 9.35 -19.36
C TRP A 290 5.13 8.14 -19.38
N SER A 291 5.28 7.22 -18.42
CA SER A 291 4.39 6.05 -18.27
C SER A 291 2.97 6.47 -17.88
N VAL A 292 2.84 7.42 -16.94
CA VAL A 292 1.54 7.99 -16.55
C VAL A 292 0.93 8.79 -17.70
N GLY A 293 1.74 9.56 -18.44
CA GLY A 293 1.28 10.30 -19.62
C GLY A 293 0.75 9.37 -20.71
N LEU A 294 1.46 8.29 -21.02
CA LEU A 294 1.01 7.29 -21.98
C LEU A 294 -0.26 6.56 -21.52
N ALA A 295 -0.33 6.20 -20.23
CA ALA A 295 -1.52 5.58 -19.65
C ALA A 295 -2.74 6.51 -19.70
N ALA A 296 -2.55 7.82 -19.45
CA ALA A 296 -3.62 8.81 -19.56
C ALA A 296 -4.11 9.00 -21.00
N VAL A 297 -3.19 9.00 -21.99
CA VAL A 297 -3.56 9.04 -23.41
C VAL A 297 -4.34 7.77 -23.81
N LEU A 298 -3.87 6.60 -23.42
CA LEU A 298 -4.56 5.33 -23.69
C LEU A 298 -5.94 5.29 -23.03
N ALA A 299 -6.06 5.74 -21.78
CA ALA A 299 -7.34 5.88 -21.10
C ALA A 299 -8.26 6.85 -21.85
N GLY A 300 -7.74 8.01 -22.28
CA GLY A 300 -8.49 8.97 -23.09
C GLY A 300 -9.00 8.39 -24.40
N VAL A 301 -8.16 7.62 -25.12
CA VAL A 301 -8.57 6.92 -26.35
C VAL A 301 -9.64 5.87 -26.06
N TRP A 302 -9.48 5.09 -24.99
CA TRP A 302 -10.44 4.05 -24.59
C TRP A 302 -11.80 4.63 -24.17
N PHE A 303 -11.80 5.66 -23.34
CA PHE A 303 -13.02 6.38 -22.95
C PHE A 303 -13.65 7.08 -24.16
N GLY A 304 -12.84 7.68 -25.03
CA GLY A 304 -13.31 8.31 -26.27
C GLY A 304 -13.96 7.31 -27.23
N SER A 305 -13.39 6.11 -27.39
CA SER A 305 -13.99 5.06 -28.22
C SER A 305 -15.32 4.57 -27.63
N GLN A 306 -15.38 4.34 -26.32
CA GLN A 306 -16.62 3.92 -25.65
C GLN A 306 -17.73 4.99 -25.77
N TRP A 307 -17.36 6.27 -25.65
CA TRP A 307 -18.29 7.38 -25.82
C TRP A 307 -18.88 7.44 -27.24
N LEU A 308 -18.02 7.29 -28.25
CA LEU A 308 -18.44 7.29 -29.67
C LEU A 308 -19.35 6.11 -29.99
N ASP A 309 -19.04 4.93 -29.46
CA ASP A 309 -19.87 3.74 -29.68
C ASP A 309 -21.25 3.92 -29.02
N HIS A 310 -21.32 4.53 -27.83
CA HIS A 310 -22.60 4.79 -27.16
C HIS A 310 -23.48 5.77 -27.95
N GLN A 311 -22.89 6.81 -28.56
CA GLN A 311 -23.63 7.74 -29.44
C GLN A 311 -24.13 7.03 -30.70
N ARG A 312 -23.26 6.25 -31.36
CA ARG A 312 -23.62 5.49 -32.58
C ARG A 312 -24.71 4.45 -32.33
N LEU A 313 -24.73 3.83 -31.15
CA LEU A 313 -25.77 2.87 -30.78
C LEU A 313 -27.12 3.58 -30.57
N ALA A 314 -27.14 4.75 -29.94
CA ALA A 314 -28.35 5.54 -29.75
C ALA A 314 -28.97 6.00 -31.09
N ASP A 315 -28.14 6.42 -32.05
CA ASP A 315 -28.61 6.82 -33.39
C ASP A 315 -29.23 5.65 -34.16
N ARG A 316 -28.67 4.43 -34.00
CA ARG A 316 -29.22 3.21 -34.63
C ARG A 316 -30.57 2.81 -34.04
N GLU A 317 -30.75 2.96 -32.73
CA GLU A 317 -32.04 2.70 -32.08
C GLU A 317 -33.12 3.66 -32.61
N ALA A 318 -32.81 4.94 -32.72
CA ALA A 318 -33.76 5.94 -33.20
C ALA A 318 -34.25 5.68 -34.63
N TRP A 319 -33.34 5.30 -35.54
CA TRP A 319 -33.72 4.94 -36.91
C TRP A 319 -34.55 3.65 -36.98
N LEU A 320 -34.18 2.63 -36.19
CA LEU A 320 -34.94 1.39 -36.10
C LEU A 320 -36.36 1.61 -35.56
N ASP A 321 -36.52 2.46 -34.54
CA ASP A 321 -37.83 2.79 -33.98
C ASP A 321 -38.72 3.53 -34.97
N ASP A 322 -38.17 4.45 -35.77
CA ASP A 322 -38.91 5.14 -36.84
C ASP A 322 -39.35 4.17 -37.96
N GLU A 323 -38.47 3.25 -38.36
CA GLU A 323 -38.79 2.19 -39.32
C GLU A 323 -39.91 1.28 -38.78
N ILE A 324 -39.83 0.87 -37.51
CA ILE A 324 -40.85 0.06 -36.83
C ILE A 324 -42.17 0.82 -36.75
N GLN A 325 -42.15 2.11 -36.48
CA GLN A 325 -43.35 2.96 -36.43
C GLN A 325 -44.04 3.03 -37.79
N SER A 326 -43.30 3.35 -38.84
CA SER A 326 -43.84 3.45 -40.19
C SER A 326 -44.37 2.11 -40.71
N ALA A 327 -43.69 1.00 -40.39
CA ALA A 327 -44.12 -0.35 -40.76
C ALA A 327 -45.40 -0.75 -40.00
N PHE A 328 -45.49 -0.42 -38.71
CA PHE A 328 -46.67 -0.70 -37.90
C PHE A 328 -47.90 0.09 -38.36
N GLU A 329 -47.73 1.38 -38.68
CA GLU A 329 -48.82 2.24 -39.15
C GLU A 329 -49.38 1.76 -40.50
N LYS A 330 -48.51 1.30 -41.40
CA LYS A 330 -48.93 0.67 -42.67
C LYS A 330 -49.68 -0.65 -42.46
N ALA A 331 -49.29 -1.45 -41.48
CA ALA A 331 -49.88 -2.76 -41.23
C ALA A 331 -51.20 -2.69 -40.44
N LEU A 332 -51.33 -1.76 -39.48
CA LEU A 332 -52.46 -1.65 -38.56
C LEU A 332 -52.89 -0.19 -38.35
N PRO A 333 -53.54 0.44 -39.35
CA PRO A 333 -53.96 1.85 -39.26
C PRO A 333 -54.94 2.07 -38.11
N GLY A 334 -54.72 3.13 -37.31
CA GLY A 334 -55.60 3.55 -36.20
C GLY A 334 -55.40 2.81 -34.87
N THR A 335 -54.44 1.87 -34.77
CA THR A 335 -54.13 1.16 -33.52
C THR A 335 -53.00 1.86 -32.75
N ARG A 336 -53.15 2.04 -31.43
CA ARG A 336 -52.10 2.64 -30.60
C ARG A 336 -50.92 1.69 -30.45
N MET A 337 -49.74 2.12 -30.89
CA MET A 337 -48.50 1.37 -30.79
C MET A 337 -48.11 1.13 -29.31
N ARG A 338 -48.05 -0.14 -28.89
CA ARG A 338 -47.52 -0.61 -27.60
C ARG A 338 -46.90 -2.00 -27.79
N ARG A 339 -45.56 -2.09 -27.74
CA ARG A 339 -44.78 -3.32 -28.06
C ARG A 339 -45.14 -3.86 -29.47
N PRO A 340 -44.67 -3.19 -30.54
CA PRO A 340 -45.11 -3.38 -31.93
C PRO A 340 -45.13 -4.83 -32.40
N ARG A 341 -44.06 -5.59 -32.09
CA ARG A 341 -43.91 -6.99 -32.50
C ARG A 341 -45.05 -7.89 -32.00
N ARG A 342 -45.43 -7.78 -30.73
CA ARG A 342 -46.51 -8.60 -30.14
C ARG A 342 -47.88 -8.24 -30.71
N GLN A 343 -48.08 -6.98 -31.07
CA GLN A 343 -49.34 -6.51 -31.64
C GLN A 343 -49.53 -7.01 -33.08
N ILE A 344 -48.47 -7.01 -33.90
CA ILE A 344 -48.52 -7.58 -35.26
C ILE A 344 -48.74 -9.09 -35.20
N GLU A 345 -48.02 -9.80 -34.33
CA GLU A 345 -48.20 -11.25 -34.11
C GLU A 345 -49.66 -11.59 -33.71
N ALA A 346 -50.25 -10.80 -32.80
CA ALA A 346 -51.65 -10.98 -32.39
C ALA A 346 -52.65 -10.65 -33.51
N ALA A 347 -52.40 -9.61 -34.31
CA ALA A 347 -53.29 -9.24 -35.42
C ALA A 347 -53.28 -10.28 -36.55
N ILE A 348 -52.11 -10.84 -36.89
CA ILE A 348 -52.00 -11.93 -37.87
C ILE A 348 -52.72 -13.19 -37.37
N ALA A 349 -52.57 -13.52 -36.09
CA ALA A 349 -53.27 -14.65 -35.46
C ALA A 349 -54.80 -14.47 -35.49
N THR A 350 -55.29 -13.22 -35.44
CA THR A 350 -56.72 -12.90 -35.50
C THR A 350 -57.25 -12.84 -36.95
N GLY A 351 -56.41 -12.41 -37.90
CA GLY A 351 -56.76 -12.30 -39.33
C GLY A 351 -56.89 -13.63 -40.08
N ASN A 352 -56.19 -14.68 -39.63
CA ASN A 352 -56.44 -16.06 -40.08
C ASN A 352 -57.62 -16.68 -39.30
N GLY A 353 -58.81 -16.14 -39.57
CA GLY A 353 -60.03 -16.36 -38.82
C GLY A 353 -60.41 -17.83 -38.55
N SER A 354 -61.10 -17.98 -37.42
CA SER A 354 -61.78 -19.15 -36.83
C SER A 354 -62.82 -19.87 -37.70
N GLY A 355 -62.72 -19.79 -39.03
CA GLY A 355 -63.55 -20.50 -40.00
C GLY A 355 -62.75 -21.23 -41.10
N ALA A 356 -61.49 -20.84 -41.37
CA ALA A 356 -60.68 -21.49 -42.40
C ALA A 356 -60.31 -22.94 -42.03
N GLY A 357 -60.05 -23.22 -40.75
CA GLY A 357 -59.80 -24.57 -40.25
C GLY A 357 -61.02 -25.49 -40.29
N SER A 358 -62.24 -24.94 -40.23
CA SER A 358 -63.47 -25.73 -40.39
C SER A 358 -63.76 -26.03 -41.86
N PHE A 359 -63.50 -25.10 -42.78
CA PHE A 359 -63.67 -25.34 -44.22
C PHE A 359 -62.72 -26.43 -44.74
N THR A 360 -61.41 -26.32 -44.48
CA THR A 360 -60.44 -27.29 -44.98
C THR A 360 -60.65 -28.69 -44.38
N ALA A 361 -60.98 -28.77 -43.09
CA ALA A 361 -61.30 -30.06 -42.45
C ALA A 361 -62.58 -30.70 -42.98
N SER A 362 -63.67 -29.93 -43.17
CA SER A 362 -64.92 -30.49 -43.71
C SER A 362 -64.79 -30.85 -45.19
N LEU A 363 -64.02 -30.09 -45.98
CA LEU A 363 -63.78 -30.39 -47.39
C LEU A 363 -62.98 -31.69 -47.57
N SER A 364 -61.96 -31.95 -46.74
CA SER A 364 -61.20 -33.20 -46.81
C SER A 364 -62.09 -34.41 -46.51
N HIS A 365 -62.98 -34.31 -45.53
CA HIS A 365 -63.94 -35.40 -45.23
C HIS A 365 -64.90 -35.67 -46.39
N ILE A 366 -65.43 -34.62 -47.04
CA ILE A 366 -66.30 -34.77 -48.21
C ILE A 366 -65.53 -35.40 -49.37
N ALA A 367 -64.30 -34.94 -49.64
CA ALA A 367 -63.47 -35.48 -50.72
C ALA A 367 -63.15 -36.97 -50.53
N GLU A 368 -62.88 -37.41 -49.30
CA GLU A 368 -62.56 -38.80 -48.98
C GLU A 368 -63.77 -39.73 -49.12
N SER A 369 -64.96 -39.26 -48.73
CA SER A 369 -66.22 -40.01 -48.92
C SER A 369 -66.60 -40.15 -50.40
N LEU A 370 -66.33 -39.13 -51.21
CA LEU A 370 -66.59 -39.19 -52.65
C LEU A 370 -65.57 -40.08 -53.38
N ALA A 371 -64.33 -40.14 -52.90
CA ALA A 371 -63.29 -41.01 -53.45
C ALA A 371 -63.60 -42.51 -53.27
N ALA A 372 -64.39 -42.89 -52.25
CA ALA A 372 -64.83 -44.27 -52.02
C ALA A 372 -65.87 -44.76 -53.05
N GLN A 373 -66.49 -43.85 -53.82
CA GLN A 373 -67.52 -44.17 -54.82
C GLN A 373 -67.16 -43.63 -56.21
N PRO A 374 -66.38 -44.38 -57.03
CA PRO A 374 -65.94 -43.93 -58.36
C PRO A 374 -67.06 -43.80 -59.40
N GLN A 375 -68.30 -44.20 -59.07
CA GLN A 375 -69.48 -44.09 -59.94
C GLN A 375 -70.24 -42.75 -59.79
N THR A 376 -69.82 -41.88 -58.86
CA THR A 376 -70.43 -40.56 -58.64
C THR A 376 -69.49 -39.46 -59.10
N LYS A 377 -69.90 -38.64 -60.09
CA LYS A 377 -69.11 -37.50 -60.56
C LYS A 377 -69.63 -36.20 -59.95
N LEU A 378 -68.75 -35.45 -59.30
CA LEU A 378 -69.03 -34.10 -58.79
C LEU A 378 -68.89 -33.09 -59.92
N ARG A 379 -69.96 -32.32 -60.18
CA ARG A 379 -69.96 -31.31 -61.24
C ARG A 379 -69.73 -29.90 -60.71
N SER A 380 -70.31 -29.58 -59.56
CA SER A 380 -70.13 -28.29 -58.91
C SER A 380 -70.15 -28.45 -57.39
N LEU A 381 -69.36 -27.61 -56.72
CA LEU A 381 -69.29 -27.49 -55.27
C LEU A 381 -69.47 -26.01 -54.91
N GLY A 382 -70.48 -25.72 -54.10
CA GLY A 382 -70.65 -24.42 -53.46
C GLY A 382 -70.38 -24.52 -51.97
N TYR A 383 -69.67 -23.54 -51.40
CA TYR A 383 -69.55 -23.37 -49.96
C TYR A 383 -70.03 -21.98 -49.55
N ARG A 384 -70.96 -21.94 -48.60
CA ARG A 384 -71.48 -20.67 -48.07
C ARG A 384 -71.88 -20.85 -46.61
N ASP A 385 -71.40 -19.96 -45.75
CA ASP A 385 -71.79 -19.88 -44.33
C ASP A 385 -71.76 -21.24 -43.60
N GLY A 386 -70.69 -22.03 -43.79
CA GLY A 386 -70.56 -23.34 -43.13
C GLY A 386 -71.26 -24.52 -43.80
N ARG A 387 -71.92 -24.31 -44.95
CA ARG A 387 -72.70 -25.34 -45.67
C ARG A 387 -72.10 -25.66 -47.02
N PHE A 388 -72.13 -26.94 -47.39
CA PHE A 388 -71.71 -27.41 -48.70
C PHE A 388 -72.94 -27.81 -49.53
N ASP A 389 -73.09 -27.22 -50.71
CA ASP A 389 -74.07 -27.64 -51.71
C ASP A 389 -73.33 -28.31 -52.87
N LEU A 390 -73.68 -29.57 -53.17
CA LEU A 390 -73.04 -30.41 -54.19
C LEU A 390 -74.07 -30.79 -55.26
N ASP A 391 -73.70 -30.62 -56.53
CA ASP A 391 -74.44 -31.25 -57.65
C ASP A 391 -73.67 -32.50 -58.11
N LEU A 392 -74.31 -33.66 -57.93
CA LEU A 392 -73.76 -34.99 -58.18
C LEU A 392 -74.47 -35.66 -59.37
N GLU A 393 -73.71 -36.39 -60.17
CA GLU A 393 -74.19 -37.21 -61.28
C GLU A 393 -73.83 -38.67 -61.01
N THR A 394 -74.83 -39.56 -60.99
CA THR A 394 -74.68 -40.99 -60.63
C THR A 394 -75.52 -41.91 -61.51
N ASP A 395 -75.19 -43.20 -61.53
CA ASP A 395 -75.81 -44.20 -62.40
C ASP A 395 -77.18 -44.68 -61.88
N ALA A 396 -77.44 -44.63 -60.55
CA ALA A 396 -78.73 -45.05 -59.96
C ALA A 396 -79.05 -44.34 -58.64
N VAL A 397 -80.33 -44.01 -58.40
CA VAL A 397 -80.82 -43.32 -57.17
C VAL A 397 -80.34 -43.97 -55.86
N PRO A 398 -80.29 -45.32 -55.70
CA PRO A 398 -79.85 -45.96 -54.46
C PRO A 398 -78.39 -45.66 -54.05
N THR A 399 -77.55 -45.20 -54.98
CA THR A 399 -76.15 -44.83 -54.69
C THR A 399 -76.05 -43.51 -53.92
N LEU A 400 -77.00 -42.59 -54.10
CA LEU A 400 -77.07 -41.35 -53.32
C LEU A 400 -77.42 -41.65 -51.85
N ASP A 401 -78.28 -42.63 -51.59
CA ASP A 401 -78.61 -43.07 -50.22
C ASP A 401 -77.44 -43.81 -49.56
N ALA A 402 -76.64 -44.55 -50.33
CA ALA A 402 -75.41 -45.18 -49.84
C ALA A 402 -74.35 -44.14 -49.45
N LEU A 403 -74.16 -43.10 -50.26
CA LEU A 403 -73.27 -41.96 -49.95
C LEU A 403 -73.74 -41.20 -48.70
N GLN A 404 -75.06 -41.06 -48.49
CA GLN A 404 -75.62 -40.44 -47.29
C GLN A 404 -75.20 -41.19 -46.01
N ARG A 405 -75.30 -42.52 -46.02
CA ARG A 405 -74.93 -43.37 -44.88
C ARG A 405 -73.44 -43.33 -44.59
N GLU A 406 -72.61 -43.39 -45.63
CA GLU A 406 -71.15 -43.34 -45.48
C GLU A 406 -70.67 -42.00 -44.89
N LEU A 407 -71.29 -40.88 -45.28
CA LEU A 407 -71.01 -39.57 -44.70
C LEU A 407 -71.43 -39.46 -43.22
N GLN A 408 -72.53 -40.10 -42.83
CA GLN A 408 -72.99 -40.15 -41.43
C GLN A 408 -72.15 -41.09 -40.56
N GLU A 409 -71.66 -42.21 -41.10
CA GLU A 409 -70.83 -43.16 -40.35
C GLU A 409 -69.42 -42.61 -40.07
N ARG A 410 -68.88 -41.74 -40.95
CA ARG A 410 -67.53 -41.20 -40.84
C ARG A 410 -67.43 -39.85 -40.11
N GLY A 411 -68.54 -39.16 -39.80
CA GLY A 411 -68.48 -37.87 -39.10
C GLY A 411 -69.83 -37.16 -38.93
N SER A 412 -69.79 -36.02 -38.22
CA SER A 412 -70.97 -35.22 -37.79
C SER A 412 -71.69 -34.44 -38.89
N LEU A 413 -71.48 -34.78 -40.17
CA LEU A 413 -72.02 -34.05 -41.32
C LEU A 413 -73.30 -34.74 -41.81
N ASN A 414 -74.40 -34.00 -41.83
CA ASN A 414 -75.68 -34.52 -42.28
C ASN A 414 -75.92 -34.13 -43.74
N MET A 415 -76.04 -35.16 -44.57
CA MET A 415 -76.38 -35.01 -45.98
C MET A 415 -77.90 -35.11 -46.19
N THR A 416 -78.47 -34.18 -46.95
CA THR A 416 -79.89 -34.16 -47.36
C THR A 416 -80.01 -34.06 -48.88
N VAL A 417 -80.71 -34.99 -49.51
CA VAL A 417 -80.96 -35.00 -50.96
C VAL A 417 -82.16 -34.09 -51.25
N GLN A 418 -81.95 -33.02 -52.00
CA GLN A 418 -83.02 -32.05 -52.31
C GLN A 418 -83.87 -32.45 -53.52
N SER A 419 -83.24 -33.06 -54.52
CA SER A 419 -83.91 -33.53 -55.72
C SER A 419 -83.06 -34.58 -56.42
N ALA A 420 -83.67 -35.69 -56.83
CA ALA A 420 -83.05 -36.69 -57.70
C ALA A 420 -83.93 -36.85 -58.96
N ASN A 421 -83.39 -36.49 -60.14
CA ASN A 421 -84.12 -36.59 -61.40
C ASN A 421 -83.35 -37.45 -62.41
N ARG A 422 -84.03 -38.36 -63.11
CA ARG A 422 -83.43 -39.28 -64.08
C ARG A 422 -83.61 -38.71 -65.49
N GLN A 423 -82.50 -38.46 -66.20
CA GLN A 423 -82.52 -37.92 -67.55
C GLN A 423 -81.46 -38.64 -68.39
N ASP A 424 -81.84 -39.18 -69.55
CA ASP A 424 -80.95 -39.83 -70.53
C ASP A 424 -79.94 -40.83 -69.92
N ASN A 425 -80.47 -41.79 -69.16
CA ASN A 425 -79.74 -42.92 -68.56
C ASN A 425 -78.74 -42.57 -67.44
N VAL A 426 -78.82 -41.36 -66.88
CA VAL A 426 -78.04 -40.93 -65.70
C VAL A 426 -78.97 -40.24 -64.68
N VAL A 427 -78.69 -40.39 -63.39
CA VAL A 427 -79.43 -39.77 -62.28
C VAL A 427 -78.66 -38.55 -61.79
N ARG A 428 -79.33 -37.39 -61.80
CA ARG A 428 -78.79 -36.14 -61.25
C ARG A 428 -79.37 -35.88 -59.87
N GLY A 429 -78.49 -35.77 -58.88
CA GLY A 429 -78.83 -35.48 -57.49
C GLY A 429 -78.27 -34.14 -57.04
N ARG A 430 -79.12 -33.26 -56.52
CA ARG A 430 -78.66 -32.09 -55.76
C ARG A 430 -78.66 -32.43 -54.28
N VAL A 431 -77.53 -32.23 -53.64
CA VAL A 431 -77.27 -32.70 -52.27
C VAL A 431 -76.73 -31.56 -51.42
N ARG A 432 -77.24 -31.44 -50.20
CA ARG A 432 -76.80 -30.46 -49.21
C ARG A 432 -76.15 -31.15 -48.02
N ILE A 433 -74.99 -30.68 -47.59
CA ILE A 433 -74.25 -31.18 -46.43
C ILE A 433 -74.06 -30.04 -45.43
N GLN A 434 -74.44 -30.28 -44.17
CA GLN A 434 -74.29 -29.34 -43.05
C GLN A 434 -73.87 -30.02 -41.76
#